data_AF-A0A527XIB3-F1
#
_entry.id   AF-A0A527XIB3-F1
#
_cell.length_a   1.000
_cell.length_b   1.000
_cell.length_c   1.000
_cell.angle_alpha   90.00
_cell.angle_beta   90.00
_cell.angle_gamma   90.00
#
_symmetry.space_group_name_H-M   'P 1'
#
loop_
_entity.id
_entity.type
_entity.pdbx_description
1 polymer ?
#
loop_
_entity_poly.entity_id
_entity_poly.type
_entity_poly.pdbx_seq_one_letter_code
_entity_poly.pdbx_strand_id
1 'polypeptide(L)'
;NDSITLSINGAPHSGGYSDQVAGSDLVDSPLTIANTGATPLQAVVTAVAAPVDPLPAGGDGFTIDRTYYKLDGTEANVTEAR
;
A
#
# COMPACT_ATOMS: atom_id res chain seq x y z
N ASN A 1 4.04 -4.91 -28.81
CA ASN A 1 3.05 -4.57 -27.76
C ASN A 1 1.67 -4.29 -28.34
N ASP A 2 1.57 -3.99 -29.64
CA ASP A 2 0.31 -3.66 -30.32
C ASP A 2 -0.71 -4.82 -30.42
N SER A 3 -0.38 -6.02 -29.94
CA SER A 3 -1.30 -7.16 -29.83
C SER A 3 -2.11 -7.18 -28.53
N ILE A 4 -1.77 -6.32 -27.55
CA ILE A 4 -2.54 -6.18 -26.32
C ILE A 4 -3.73 -5.28 -26.60
N THR A 5 -4.94 -5.76 -26.34
CA THR A 5 -6.18 -4.99 -26.45
C THR A 5 -6.90 -5.04 -25.11
N LEU A 6 -7.12 -3.87 -24.52
CA LEU A 6 -7.77 -3.70 -23.23
C LEU A 6 -9.02 -2.81 -23.37
N SER A 7 -9.90 -2.91 -22.39
CA SER A 7 -10.89 -1.88 -22.09
C SER A 7 -10.59 -1.29 -20.72
N ILE A 8 -10.35 0.03 -20.66
CA ILE A 8 -10.10 0.81 -19.44
C ILE A 8 -11.33 1.66 -19.15
N ASN A 9 -12.08 1.33 -18.10
CA ASN A 9 -13.35 1.99 -17.78
C ASN A 9 -14.33 2.05 -18.97
N GLY A 10 -14.33 1.00 -19.81
CA GLY A 10 -15.14 0.90 -21.02
C GLY A 10 -14.53 1.54 -22.27
N ALA A 11 -13.45 2.32 -22.14
CA ALA A 11 -12.75 2.92 -23.27
C ALA A 11 -11.74 1.93 -23.88
N PRO A 12 -11.68 1.77 -25.21
CA PRO A 12 -10.70 0.88 -25.86
C PRO A 12 -9.29 1.42 -25.69
N HIS A 13 -8.35 0.54 -25.33
CA HIS A 13 -6.93 0.83 -25.18
C HIS A 13 -6.08 -0.23 -25.90
N SER A 14 -5.03 0.22 -26.60
CA SER A 14 -4.11 -0.65 -27.33
C SER A 14 -2.73 -0.59 -26.71
N GLY A 15 -2.09 -1.75 -26.53
CA GLY A 15 -0.80 -1.87 -25.88
C GLY A 15 -0.89 -2.06 -24.36
N GLY A 16 0.27 -2.04 -23.71
CA GLY A 16 0.35 -2.14 -22.25
C GLY A 16 -0.32 -0.95 -21.56
N TYR A 17 -0.84 -1.17 -20.36
CA TYR A 17 -1.42 -0.14 -19.50
C TYR A 17 -0.65 -0.12 -18.18
N SER A 18 -0.29 1.09 -17.72
CA SER A 18 0.37 1.34 -16.45
C SER A 18 -0.12 2.66 -15.92
N ASP A 19 -0.57 2.66 -14.67
CA ASP A 19 -1.11 3.85 -14.03
C ASP A 19 -0.90 3.78 -12.52
N GLN A 20 -0.95 4.93 -11.87
CA GLN A 20 -0.95 5.06 -10.42
C GLN A 20 -2.14 5.91 -10.02
N VAL A 21 -3.02 5.34 -9.19
CA VAL A 21 -4.25 6.00 -8.74
C VAL A 21 -4.20 6.14 -7.23
N ALA A 22 -4.63 7.30 -6.71
CA ALA A 22 -4.75 7.48 -5.27
C ALA A 22 -5.90 6.61 -4.72
N GLY A 23 -5.73 6.08 -3.50
CA GLY A 23 -6.74 5.23 -2.89
C GLY A 23 -8.10 5.92 -2.70
N SER A 24 -8.09 7.23 -2.41
CA SER A 24 -9.31 8.06 -2.33
C SER A 24 -10.09 8.07 -3.64
N ASP A 25 -9.37 8.20 -4.76
CA ASP A 25 -9.98 8.36 -6.07
C ASP A 25 -10.62 7.04 -6.52
N LEU A 26 -10.07 5.90 -6.10
CA LEU A 26 -10.65 4.57 -6.36
C LEU A 26 -11.96 4.31 -5.58
N VAL A 27 -12.16 4.97 -4.44
CA VAL A 27 -13.42 4.89 -3.68
C VAL A 27 -14.52 5.63 -4.42
N ASP A 28 -14.20 6.83 -4.92
CA ASP A 28 -15.16 7.67 -5.64
C ASP A 28 -15.36 7.23 -7.11
N SER A 29 -14.31 6.65 -7.72
CA SER A 29 -14.27 6.27 -9.13
C SER A 29 -13.47 4.98 -9.34
N PRO A 30 -14.12 3.81 -9.25
CA PRO A 30 -13.45 2.52 -9.42
C PRO A 30 -12.79 2.36 -10.80
N LEU A 31 -11.60 1.77 -10.83
CA LEU A 31 -10.89 1.40 -12.05
C LEU A 31 -11.26 -0.02 -12.51
N THR A 32 -11.80 -0.16 -13.72
CA THR A 32 -12.07 -1.43 -14.38
C THR A 32 -11.13 -1.64 -15.55
N ILE A 33 -10.40 -2.75 -15.56
CA ILE A 33 -9.53 -3.16 -16.67
C ILE A 33 -9.97 -4.53 -17.15
N ALA A 34 -10.29 -4.66 -18.44
CA ALA A 34 -10.65 -5.92 -19.06
C ALA A 34 -9.71 -6.27 -20.22
N ASN A 35 -9.23 -7.51 -20.27
CA ASN A 35 -8.58 -8.05 -21.46
C ASN A 35 -9.63 -8.35 -22.52
N THR A 36 -9.60 -7.61 -23.63
CA THR A 36 -10.51 -7.80 -24.77
C THR A 36 -9.83 -8.55 -25.93
N GLY A 37 -8.59 -8.98 -25.73
CA GLY A 37 -7.80 -9.71 -26.72
C GLY A 37 -7.95 -11.22 -26.65
N ALA A 38 -7.46 -11.91 -27.67
CA ALA A 38 -7.51 -13.37 -27.76
C ALA A 38 -6.40 -14.07 -26.94
N THR A 39 -5.37 -13.34 -26.52
CA THR A 39 -4.22 -13.89 -25.79
C THR A 39 -4.33 -13.60 -24.30
N PRO A 40 -4.07 -14.58 -23.41
CA PRO A 40 -3.90 -14.33 -21.99
C PRO A 40 -2.78 -13.31 -21.72
N LEU A 41 -2.92 -12.56 -20.62
CA LEU A 41 -1.93 -11.58 -20.18
C LEU A 41 -1.67 -11.68 -18.68
N GLN A 42 -0.55 -11.11 -18.24
CA GLN A 42 -0.23 -10.94 -16.83
C GLN A 42 -0.61 -9.53 -16.38
N ALA A 43 -1.31 -9.43 -15.26
CA ALA A 43 -1.57 -8.18 -14.56
C ALA A 43 -0.87 -8.20 -13.20
N VAL A 44 -0.28 -7.07 -12.83
CA VAL A 44 0.34 -6.88 -11.52
C VAL A 44 -0.31 -5.66 -10.88
N VAL A 45 -0.76 -5.81 -9.64
CA VAL A 45 -1.36 -4.74 -8.85
C VAL A 45 -0.58 -4.61 -7.55
N THR A 46 -0.09 -3.42 -7.27
CA THR A 46 0.63 -3.10 -6.05
C THR A 46 -0.17 -2.09 -5.25
N ALA A 47 -0.49 -2.41 -4.00
CA ALA A 47 -1.14 -1.49 -3.07
C ALA A 47 -0.16 -1.08 -1.97
N VAL A 48 -0.10 0.22 -1.67
CA VAL A 48 0.76 0.77 -0.62
C VAL A 48 -0.10 1.63 0.32
N ALA A 49 -0.09 1.29 1.60
CA ALA A 49 -0.77 2.06 2.65
C ALA A 49 -0.06 1.85 4.00
N ALA A 50 -0.17 2.83 4.89
CA ALA A 50 0.19 2.64 6.30
C ALA A 50 -0.91 1.80 7.00
N PRO A 51 -0.54 0.92 7.94
CA PRO A 51 -1.53 0.19 8.73
C PRO A 51 -2.28 1.17 9.66
N VAL A 52 -3.57 0.91 9.87
CA VAL A 52 -4.42 1.72 10.77
C VAL A 52 -4.03 1.55 12.24
N ASP A 53 -3.62 0.33 12.60
CA ASP A 53 -3.14 -0.02 13.92
C ASP A 53 -1.63 -0.25 13.88
N PRO A 54 -0.91 0.01 14.99
CA PRO A 54 0.49 -0.40 15.10
C PRO A 54 0.64 -1.89 14.81
N LEU A 55 1.67 -2.23 14.05
CA LEU A 55 2.05 -3.62 13.90
C LEU A 55 2.38 -4.21 15.29
N PRO A 56 2.08 -5.49 15.54
CA PRO A 56 2.55 -6.17 16.74
C PRO A 56 4.06 -5.96 16.91
N ALA A 57 4.53 -5.87 18.16
CA ALA A 57 5.96 -5.80 18.44
C ALA A 57 6.67 -6.99 17.75
N GLY A 58 7.54 -6.69 16.80
CA GLY A 58 8.26 -7.68 16.01
C GLY A 58 9.75 -7.68 16.33
N GLY A 59 10.47 -8.59 15.66
CA GLY A 59 11.92 -8.70 15.73
C GLY A 59 12.38 -9.95 14.98
N ASP A 60 13.43 -9.82 14.16
CA ASP A 60 14.12 -10.97 13.56
C ASP A 60 15.55 -11.03 14.12
N GLY A 61 15.80 -12.02 14.98
CA GLY A 61 17.07 -12.19 15.70
C GLY A 61 17.34 -11.22 16.87
N PHE A 62 16.61 -10.10 16.97
CA PHE A 62 16.80 -9.08 18.01
C PHE A 62 15.46 -8.51 18.51
N THR A 63 15.46 -8.05 19.76
CA THR A 63 14.36 -7.29 20.38
C THR A 63 14.82 -5.85 20.63
N ILE A 64 13.92 -4.89 20.44
CA ILE A 64 14.17 -3.48 20.77
C ILE A 64 13.12 -3.04 21.78
N ASP A 65 13.59 -2.62 22.95
CA ASP A 65 12.76 -2.02 23.99
C ASP A 65 13.16 -0.56 24.20
N ARG A 66 12.23 0.26 24.70
CA ARG A 66 12.48 1.66 25.04
C ARG A 66 12.05 1.95 26.46
N THR A 67 13.01 2.33 27.29
CA THR A 67 12.79 2.78 28.67
C THR A 67 13.20 4.25 28.78
N TYR A 68 12.38 5.05 29.47
CA TYR A 68 12.64 6.47 29.67
C TYR A 68 13.12 6.70 31.10
N TYR A 69 14.02 7.66 31.27
CA TYR A 69 14.58 8.01 32.57
C TYR A 69 14.52 9.52 32.78
N LYS A 70 14.34 9.94 34.03
CA LYS A 70 14.50 11.32 34.47
C LYS A 70 15.99 11.67 34.51
N LEU A 71 16.30 12.96 34.65
CA LEU A 71 17.69 13.44 34.77
C LEU A 71 18.41 12.88 36.02
N ASP A 72 17.68 12.46 37.03
CA ASP A 72 18.21 11.80 38.23
C ASP A 72 18.44 10.28 38.05
N GLY A 73 18.13 9.72 36.88
CA GLY A 73 18.32 8.32 36.54
C GLY A 73 17.19 7.39 36.99
N THR A 74 16.11 7.90 37.60
CA THR A 74 14.92 7.08 37.90
C THR A 74 14.06 6.88 36.65
N GLU A 75 13.42 5.71 36.53
CA GLU A 75 12.54 5.41 35.39
C GLU A 75 11.34 6.37 35.33
N ALA A 76 10.98 6.78 34.11
CA ALA A 76 9.91 7.72 33.84
C ALA A 76 8.77 7.03 33.08
N ASN A 77 7.54 7.26 33.54
CA ASN A 77 6.35 6.91 32.79
C ASN A 77 5.97 8.07 31.84
N VAL A 78 5.96 7.80 30.54
CA VAL A 78 5.65 8.81 29.51
C VAL A 78 4.20 9.30 29.55
N THR A 79 3.27 8.54 30.13
CA THR A 79 1.87 8.99 30.25
C THR A 79 1.67 10.02 31.37
N GLU A 80 2.65 10.17 32.25
CA GLU A 80 2.64 11.11 33.37
C GLU A 80 3.47 12.37 33.08
N ALA A 81 4.16 12.41 31.93
CA ALA A 81 4.88 13.59 31.46
C ALA A 81 3.88 14.68 31.03
N ARG A 82 4.08 15.91 31.51
CA ARG A 82 3.32 17.11 31.09
C ARG A 82 4.11 17.95 30.11
#